data_AF-A0A7J8N3N5-F1
#
_entry.id   AF-A0A7J8N3N5-F1
#
_cell.length_a   1.000
_cell.length_b   1.000
_cell.length_c   1.000
_cell.angle_alpha   90.00
_cell.angle_beta   90.00
_cell.angle_gamma   90.00
#
_symmetry.space_group_name_H-M   'P 1'
#
loop_
_entity.id
_entity.type
_entity.pdbx_description
1 polymer ?
#
loop_
_entity_poly.entity_id
_entity_poly.type
_entity_poly.pdbx_seq_one_letter_code
_entity_poly.pdbx_strand_id
1 'polypeptide(L)'
;MMRDFVFYRAPPATFPRPDGKLKAISLPEDVYIKKFFQKYPVAKGHDAIKYNIPPFTMFLLFSFLCNMMEYRKEKKEKKKAYARLKQIARLQGKKPPPNPYPSAIKERQALERKFVRERFSSPEILKIVEKIKEERRAERFGAVSGGF
;
A
#
# COMPACT_ATOMS: atom_id res chain seq x y z
N MET A 1 1.19 -36.79 -30.71
CA MET A 1 2.05 -35.64 -31.08
C MET A 1 1.54 -34.27 -30.59
N MET A 2 0.60 -34.17 -29.64
CA MET A 2 0.14 -32.87 -29.10
C MET A 2 0.62 -32.55 -27.68
N ARG A 3 1.24 -33.51 -26.97
CA ARG A 3 1.66 -33.32 -25.57
C ARG A 3 2.95 -32.48 -25.44
N ASP A 4 3.81 -32.54 -26.44
CA ASP A 4 5.14 -31.90 -26.39
C ASP A 4 5.07 -30.39 -26.72
N PHE A 5 4.06 -29.96 -27.47
CA PHE A 5 3.90 -28.56 -27.89
C PHE A 5 3.48 -27.63 -26.74
N VAL A 6 2.75 -28.16 -25.74
CA VAL A 6 2.34 -27.41 -24.55
C VAL A 6 3.52 -27.17 -23.61
N PHE A 7 4.43 -28.13 -23.51
CA PHE A 7 5.59 -28.08 -22.62
C PHE A 7 6.63 -27.02 -23.04
N TYR A 8 6.78 -26.78 -24.35
CA TYR A 8 7.66 -25.73 -24.88
C TYR A 8 7.09 -24.32 -24.71
N ARG A 9 5.77 -24.18 -24.69
CA ARG A 9 5.11 -22.87 -24.61
C ARG A 9 5.04 -22.33 -23.17
N ALA A 10 5.12 -23.21 -22.18
CA ALA A 10 5.20 -22.86 -20.76
C ALA A 10 6.00 -23.93 -20.00
N PRO A 11 7.34 -23.90 -20.06
CA PRO A 11 8.14 -24.85 -19.30
C PRO A 11 7.83 -24.70 -17.80
N PRO A 12 7.79 -25.80 -17.04
CA PRO A 12 7.49 -25.76 -15.62
C PRO A 12 8.54 -24.92 -14.88
N ALA A 13 8.10 -24.13 -13.90
CA ALA A 13 9.00 -23.29 -13.10
C ALA A 13 10.05 -24.15 -12.38
N THR A 14 11.30 -24.04 -12.79
CA THR A 14 12.43 -24.73 -12.16
C THR A 14 13.06 -23.82 -11.11
N PHE A 15 12.95 -24.21 -9.84
CA PHE A 15 13.68 -23.56 -8.75
C PHE A 15 15.10 -24.15 -8.66
N PRO A 16 16.13 -23.34 -8.31
CA PRO A 16 17.45 -23.86 -8.05
C PRO A 16 17.36 -24.89 -6.93
N ARG A 17 17.99 -26.06 -7.14
CA ARG A 17 18.02 -27.13 -6.14
C ARG A 17 18.87 -26.63 -4.96
N PRO A 18 18.31 -26.51 -3.73
CA PRO A 18 19.08 -26.01 -2.60
C PRO A 18 20.00 -27.11 -2.07
N ASP A 19 21.31 -26.96 -2.27
CA ASP A 19 22.33 -27.90 -1.76
C ASP A 19 22.69 -27.65 -0.28
N GLY A 20 22.03 -26.67 0.37
CA GLY A 20 22.34 -26.21 1.73
C GLY A 20 21.22 -26.40 2.74
N LYS A 21 21.58 -26.43 4.03
CA LYS A 21 20.62 -26.43 5.15
C LYS A 21 19.76 -25.16 5.09
N LEU A 22 18.45 -25.32 5.20
CA LEU A 22 17.51 -24.19 5.27
C LEU A 22 17.89 -23.27 6.43
N LYS A 23 18.03 -21.97 6.14
CA LYS A 23 18.25 -20.97 7.19
C LYS A 23 16.95 -20.77 7.94
N ALA A 24 17.01 -20.85 9.27
CA ALA A 24 15.87 -20.45 10.09
C ALA A 24 15.58 -18.97 9.83
N ILE A 25 14.32 -18.66 9.51
CA ILE A 25 13.86 -17.27 9.43
C ILE A 25 13.82 -16.71 10.86
N SER A 26 14.48 -15.58 11.07
CA SER A 26 14.41 -14.84 12.33
C SER A 26 13.77 -13.49 12.06
N LEU A 27 12.76 -13.15 12.84
CA LEU A 27 12.11 -11.84 12.80
C LEU A 27 12.73 -10.92 13.86
N PRO A 28 12.82 -9.60 13.62
CA PRO A 28 13.29 -8.67 14.64
C PRO A 28 12.41 -8.69 15.90
N GLU A 29 11.14 -9.09 15.78
CA GLU A 29 10.22 -9.28 16.91
C GLU A 29 10.55 -10.49 17.80
N ASP A 30 11.34 -11.46 17.32
CA ASP A 30 11.64 -12.71 18.06
C ASP A 30 12.33 -12.45 19.41
N VAL A 31 13.07 -11.35 19.52
CA VAL A 31 13.71 -10.93 20.77
C VAL A 31 12.66 -10.64 21.85
N TYR A 32 11.56 -9.99 21.46
CA TYR A 32 10.47 -9.66 22.38
C TYR A 32 9.60 -10.87 22.68
N ILE A 33 9.41 -11.77 21.71
CA ILE A 33 8.70 -13.05 21.88
C ILE A 33 9.39 -13.91 22.94
N LYS A 34 10.72 -14.05 22.86
CA LYS A 34 11.51 -14.82 23.82
C LYS A 34 11.41 -14.25 25.24
N LYS A 35 11.51 -12.93 25.39
CA LYS A 35 11.33 -12.24 26.68
C LYS A 35 9.91 -12.41 27.24
N PHE A 36 8.91 -12.39 26.37
CA PHE A 36 7.51 -12.59 26.75
C PHE A 36 7.27 -13.99 27.32
N PHE A 37 7.73 -15.04 26.64
CA PHE A 37 7.60 -16.42 27.12
C PHE A 37 8.47 -16.75 28.33
N GLN A 38 9.55 -15.99 28.55
CA GLN A 38 10.33 -16.06 29.79
C GLN A 38 9.55 -15.47 30.98
N LYS A 39 8.81 -14.38 30.76
CA LYS A 39 7.99 -13.72 31.78
C LYS A 39 6.68 -14.47 32.07
N TYR A 40 6.10 -15.12 31.06
CA TYR A 40 4.83 -15.85 31.16
C TYR A 40 4.98 -17.28 30.62
N PRO A 41 5.51 -18.22 31.43
CA PRO A 41 5.74 -19.60 30.97
C PRO A 41 4.44 -20.36 30.69
N VAL A 42 3.34 -20.02 31.39
CA VAL A 42 1.99 -20.59 31.18
C VAL A 42 1.45 -20.29 29.77
N ALA A 43 1.89 -19.18 29.16
CA ALA A 43 1.49 -18.80 27.81
C ALA A 43 2.00 -19.78 26.72
N LYS A 44 2.98 -20.64 27.01
CA LYS A 44 3.48 -21.66 26.07
C LYS A 44 2.49 -22.80 25.82
N GLY A 45 1.63 -23.08 26.80
CA GLY A 45 0.67 -24.20 26.75
C GLY A 45 -0.67 -23.85 26.08
N HIS A 46 -0.90 -22.58 25.78
CA HIS A 46 -2.06 -22.17 24.98
C HIS A 46 -1.70 -22.36 23.50
N ASP A 47 -2.20 -23.43 22.88
CA ASP A 47 -2.09 -23.68 21.44
C ASP A 47 -2.40 -22.38 20.66
N ALA A 48 -1.40 -21.82 19.98
CA ALA A 48 -1.56 -20.63 19.13
C ALA A 48 -2.57 -20.85 17.98
N ILE A 49 -2.97 -22.10 17.75
CA ILE A 49 -3.93 -22.52 16.73
C ILE A 49 -5.39 -22.40 17.22
N LYS A 50 -5.65 -22.43 18.54
CA LYS A 50 -7.02 -22.39 19.10
C LYS A 50 -7.52 -20.98 19.43
N TYR A 51 -6.64 -20.00 19.57
CA TYR A 51 -7.01 -18.61 19.82
C TYR A 51 -6.78 -17.76 18.58
N ASN A 52 -7.83 -17.11 18.10
CA ASN A 52 -7.84 -16.31 16.88
C ASN A 52 -6.76 -15.18 16.87
N ILE A 53 -6.24 -14.78 18.05
CA ILE A 53 -5.18 -13.79 18.21
C ILE A 53 -4.30 -14.18 19.42
N PRO A 54 -3.03 -14.60 19.24
CA PRO A 54 -2.14 -14.96 20.34
C PRO A 54 -1.84 -13.78 21.28
N PRO A 55 -1.62 -13.99 22.59
CA PRO A 55 -1.44 -12.90 23.57
C PRO A 55 -0.25 -11.97 23.27
N PHE A 56 0.81 -12.47 22.63
CA PHE A 56 1.92 -11.64 22.17
C PHE A 56 1.51 -10.65 21.06
N THR A 57 0.66 -11.08 20.12
CA THR A 57 0.16 -10.20 19.06
C THR A 57 -0.72 -9.08 19.61
N MET A 58 -1.48 -9.34 20.68
CA MET A 58 -2.23 -8.31 21.41
C MET A 58 -1.31 -7.25 22.02
N PHE A 59 -0.17 -7.64 22.60
CA PHE A 59 0.80 -6.70 23.18
C PHE A 59 1.42 -5.78 22.12
N LEU A 60 1.82 -6.34 20.97
CA LEU A 60 2.34 -5.55 19.85
C LEU A 60 1.27 -4.60 19.28
N LEU A 61 0.04 -5.09 19.11
CA LEU A 61 -1.10 -4.28 18.68
C LEU A 61 -1.36 -3.11 19.64
N PHE A 62 -1.34 -3.36 20.95
CA PHE A 62 -1.58 -2.32 21.95
C PHE A 62 -0.49 -1.25 21.94
N SER A 63 0.78 -1.66 21.87
CA SER A 63 1.91 -0.73 21.75
C SER A 63 1.82 0.12 20.48
N PHE A 64 1.49 -0.49 19.34
CA PHE A 64 1.27 0.22 18.08
C PHE A 64 0.11 1.22 18.16
N LEU A 65 -1.01 0.84 18.80
CA LEU A 65 -2.17 1.71 18.99
C LEU A 65 -1.87 2.90 19.90
N CYS A 66 -1.12 2.71 21.00
CA CYS A 66 -0.64 3.80 21.85
C CYS A 66 0.23 4.79 21.07
N ASN A 67 1.22 4.29 20.32
CA ASN A 67 2.07 5.12 19.46
C ASN A 67 1.25 5.86 18.39
N MET A 68 0.23 5.23 17.82
CA MET A 68 -0.69 5.87 16.86
C MET A 68 -1.49 7.02 17.48
N MET A 69 -1.89 6.91 18.75
CA MET A 69 -2.61 7.97 19.46
C MET A 69 -1.71 9.17 19.76
N GLU A 70 -0.47 8.93 20.16
CA GLU A 70 0.54 9.97 20.40
C GLU A 70 0.91 10.72 19.11
N TYR A 71 1.23 9.99 18.05
CA TYR A 71 1.50 10.57 16.72
C TYR A 71 0.33 11.42 16.21
N ARG A 72 -0.92 10.98 16.43
CA ARG A 72 -2.12 11.75 16.05
C ARG A 72 -2.23 13.07 16.82
N LYS A 73 -1.88 13.10 18.11
CA LYS A 73 -1.90 14.33 18.92
C LYS A 73 -0.86 15.32 18.41
N GLU A 74 0.40 14.90 18.27
CA GLU A 74 1.46 15.76 17.74
C GLU A 74 1.13 16.33 16.37
N LYS A 75 0.62 15.48 15.46
CA LYS A 75 0.23 15.90 14.12
C LYS A 75 -0.88 16.95 14.14
N LYS A 76 -1.83 16.86 15.07
CA LYS A 76 -2.89 17.87 15.24
C LYS A 76 -2.30 19.20 15.72
N GLU A 77 -1.41 19.18 16.70
CA GLU A 77 -0.78 20.38 17.25
C GLU A 77 0.11 21.09 16.22
N LYS A 78 0.98 20.34 15.55
CA LYS A 78 1.82 20.85 14.46
C LYS A 78 1.00 21.46 13.32
N LYS A 79 -0.15 20.87 12.97
CA LYS A 79 -1.10 21.46 12.01
C LYS A 79 -1.72 22.76 12.50
N LYS A 80 -2.09 22.86 13.78
CA LYS A 80 -2.61 24.11 14.38
C LYS A 80 -1.56 25.21 14.36
N ALA A 81 -0.32 24.91 14.76
CA ALA A 81 0.80 25.84 14.71
C ALA A 81 1.06 26.31 13.27
N TYR A 82 1.10 25.38 12.30
CA TYR A 82 1.25 25.72 10.89
C TYR A 82 0.14 26.64 10.36
N ALA A 83 -1.12 26.38 10.75
CA ALA A 83 -2.24 27.22 10.36
C ALA A 83 -2.10 28.65 10.89
N ARG A 84 -1.65 28.82 12.13
CA ARG A 84 -1.36 30.14 12.74
C ARG A 84 -0.23 30.85 12.00
N LEU A 85 0.89 30.17 11.75
CA LEU A 85 2.02 30.73 11.01
C LEU A 85 1.63 31.14 9.58
N LYS A 86 0.79 30.34 8.92
CA LYS A 86 0.26 30.66 7.59
C LYS A 86 -0.62 31.92 7.61
N GLN A 87 -1.43 32.12 8.65
CA GLN A 87 -2.23 33.34 8.81
C GLN A 87 -1.33 34.56 8.99
N ILE A 88 -0.33 34.48 9.86
CA ILE A 88 0.63 35.56 10.11
C ILE A 88 1.39 35.91 8.81
N ALA A 89 1.90 34.90 8.09
CA ALA A 89 2.63 35.13 6.84
C ALA A 89 1.76 35.84 5.79
N ARG A 90 0.47 35.50 5.68
CA ARG A 90 -0.47 36.18 4.79
C ARG A 90 -0.67 37.65 5.17
N LEU A 91 -0.85 37.95 6.46
CA LEU A 91 -0.99 39.32 6.96
C LEU A 91 0.28 40.15 6.71
N GLN A 92 1.45 39.51 6.79
CA GLN A 92 2.75 40.14 6.53
C GLN A 92 3.09 40.21 5.03
N GLY A 93 2.27 39.68 4.13
CA GLY A 93 2.57 39.59 2.69
C GLY A 93 3.72 38.64 2.34
N LYS A 94 4.21 37.84 3.29
CA LYS A 94 5.32 36.89 3.09
C LYS A 94 4.80 35.53 2.64
N LYS A 95 5.63 34.78 1.92
CA LYS A 95 5.30 33.40 1.52
C LYS A 95 5.13 32.54 2.80
N PRO A 96 4.03 31.77 2.92
CA PRO A 96 3.82 30.94 4.10
C PRO A 96 4.88 29.83 4.17
N PRO A 97 5.20 29.37 5.39
CA PRO A 97 6.16 28.29 5.58
C PRO A 97 5.73 27.00 4.84
N PRO A 98 6.67 26.09 4.53
CA PRO A 98 6.35 24.79 3.96
C PRO A 98 5.51 23.96 4.93
N ASN A 99 4.58 23.17 4.38
CA ASN A 99 3.66 22.36 5.17
C ASN A 99 4.44 21.21 5.86
N PRO A 100 4.39 21.09 7.21
CA PRO A 100 5.16 20.08 7.95
C PRO A 100 4.77 18.63 7.65
N TYR A 101 3.57 18.40 7.10
CA TYR A 101 3.13 17.07 6.67
C TYR A 101 2.56 17.15 5.26
N PRO A 102 3.40 17.03 4.21
CA PRO A 102 2.91 16.97 2.86
C PRO A 102 2.06 15.70 2.69
N SER A 103 0.95 15.83 1.97
CA SER A 103 0.13 14.68 1.62
C SER A 103 0.63 14.12 0.30
N ALA A 104 0.97 12.83 0.26
CA ALA A 104 1.41 12.13 -0.95
C ALA A 104 0.47 12.35 -2.16
N ILE A 105 -0.84 12.45 -1.89
CA ILE A 105 -1.85 12.75 -2.93
C ILE A 105 -1.60 14.12 -3.59
N LYS A 106 -1.29 15.16 -2.80
CA LYS A 106 -1.04 16.51 -3.34
C LYS A 106 0.27 16.59 -4.11
N GLU A 107 1.27 15.82 -3.70
CA GLU A 107 2.54 15.72 -4.44
C GLU A 107 2.31 15.07 -5.80
N ARG A 108 1.60 13.94 -5.83
CA ARG A 108 1.21 13.28 -7.07
C ARG A 108 0.37 14.20 -7.97
N GLN A 109 -0.63 14.88 -7.41
CA GLN A 109 -1.43 15.85 -8.14
C GLN A 109 -0.60 17.02 -8.68
N ALA A 110 0.40 17.50 -7.94
CA ALA A 110 1.29 18.56 -8.40
C ALA A 110 2.14 18.13 -9.60
N LEU A 111 2.59 16.87 -9.61
CA LEU A 111 3.27 16.27 -10.76
C LEU A 111 2.34 16.12 -11.95
N GLU A 112 1.11 15.63 -11.73
CA GLU A 112 0.13 15.39 -12.79
C GLU A 112 -0.44 16.68 -13.40
N ARG A 113 -0.57 17.76 -12.62
CA ARG A 113 -1.09 19.07 -13.06
C ARG A 113 -0.42 19.59 -14.32
N LYS A 114 0.87 19.28 -14.51
CA LYS A 114 1.63 19.67 -15.71
C LYS A 114 0.99 19.11 -16.99
N PHE A 115 0.44 17.90 -16.91
CA PHE A 115 -0.12 17.18 -18.06
C PHE A 115 -1.65 17.30 -18.16
N VAL A 116 -2.32 17.92 -17.17
CA VAL A 116 -3.79 17.99 -17.15
C VAL A 116 -4.33 18.71 -18.39
N ARG A 117 -3.72 19.82 -18.81
CA ARG A 117 -4.20 20.58 -19.97
C ARG A 117 -4.03 19.79 -21.27
N GLU A 118 -2.89 19.15 -21.45
CA GLU A 118 -2.56 18.36 -22.65
C GLU A 118 -3.47 17.14 -22.81
N ARG A 119 -3.88 16.48 -21.72
CA ARG A 119 -4.82 15.34 -21.73
C ARG A 119 -6.15 15.66 -22.41
N PHE A 120 -6.65 16.88 -22.24
CA PHE A 120 -7.94 17.29 -22.80
C PHE A 120 -7.84 18.06 -24.12
N SER A 121 -6.64 18.47 -24.51
CA SER A 121 -6.45 19.38 -25.66
C SER A 121 -5.65 18.78 -26.81
N SER A 122 -4.89 17.71 -26.55
CA SER A 122 -4.10 17.09 -27.60
C SER A 122 -4.99 16.21 -28.49
N PRO A 123 -4.88 16.36 -29.82
CA PRO A 123 -5.69 15.59 -30.76
C PRO A 123 -5.36 14.09 -30.72
N GLU A 124 -4.12 13.72 -30.39
CA GLU A 124 -3.69 12.32 -30.28
C GLU A 124 -4.38 11.60 -29.12
N ILE A 125 -4.47 12.24 -27.94
CA ILE A 125 -5.12 11.65 -26.77
C ILE A 125 -6.63 11.51 -27.01
N LEU A 126 -7.26 12.49 -27.67
CA LEU A 126 -8.67 12.41 -28.03
C LEU A 126 -8.95 11.22 -28.96
N LYS A 127 -8.12 11.01 -29.98
CA LYS A 127 -8.21 9.84 -30.88
C LYS A 127 -8.08 8.51 -30.12
N ILE A 128 -7.19 8.43 -29.13
CA ILE A 128 -7.05 7.23 -28.29
C ILE A 128 -8.32 7.00 -27.46
N VAL A 129 -8.88 8.05 -26.87
CA VAL A 129 -10.12 7.95 -26.08
C VAL A 129 -11.31 7.54 -26.95
N GLU A 130 -11.39 8.00 -28.20
CA GLU A 130 -12.42 7.59 -29.16
C GLU A 130 -12.31 6.10 -29.49
N LYS A 131 -11.11 5.62 -29.81
CA LYS A 131 -10.85 4.19 -30.03
C LYS A 131 -11.26 3.32 -28.84
N ILE A 132 -10.89 3.72 -27.61
CA ILE A 132 -11.28 3.00 -26.39
C ILE A 132 -12.81 2.96 -26.22
N LYS A 133 -13.52 4.05 -26.58
CA LYS A 133 -14.99 4.08 -26.54
C LYS A 133 -15.60 3.15 -27.58
N GLU A 134 -15.02 3.06 -28.77
CA GLU A 134 -15.45 2.17 -29.85
C GLU A 134 -15.23 0.69 -29.47
N GLU A 135 -14.05 0.34 -28.96
CA GLU A 135 -13.74 -1.00 -28.43
C GLU A 135 -14.75 -1.40 -27.34
N ARG A 136 -14.99 -0.52 -26.36
CA ARG A 136 -15.95 -0.77 -25.27
C ARG A 136 -17.40 -0.88 -25.78
N ARG A 137 -17.76 -0.20 -26.88
CA ARG A 137 -19.08 -0.38 -27.52
C ARG A 137 -19.14 -1.72 -28.23
N ALA A 138 -18.12 -2.09 -28.99
CA ALA A 138 -18.04 -3.37 -29.69
C ALA A 138 -18.11 -4.56 -28.73
N GLU A 139 -17.43 -4.51 -27.58
CA GLU A 139 -17.54 -5.50 -26.50
C GLU A 139 -18.97 -5.64 -25.97
N ARG A 140 -19.70 -4.52 -25.83
CA ARG A 140 -21.11 -4.54 -25.40
C ARG A 140 -22.06 -5.11 -26.45
N PHE A 141 -21.80 -4.88 -27.74
CA PHE A 141 -22.59 -5.45 -28.82
C PHE A 141 -22.25 -6.94 -29.06
N GLY A 142 -21.01 -7.37 -28.82
CA GLY A 142 -20.61 -8.79 -28.88
C GLY A 142 -21.13 -9.64 -27.72
N ALA A 143 -21.45 -9.04 -26.56
CA ALA A 143 -22.06 -9.75 -25.44
C ALA A 143 -23.55 -10.10 -25.66
N VAL A 144 -24.23 -9.49 -26.63
CA VAL A 144 -25.66 -9.72 -26.91
C VAL A 144 -25.89 -10.86 -27.91
N SER A 145 -24.86 -11.35 -28.61
CA SER A 145 -24.99 -12.41 -29.63
C SER A 145 -24.72 -13.83 -29.15
N GLY A 146 -24.64 -14.06 -27.83
CA GLY A 146 -24.28 -15.37 -27.24
C GLY A 146 -25.41 -16.06 -26.47
N GLY A 147 -26.67 -15.79 -26.81
CA GLY A 147 -27.81 -16.38 -26.11
C GLY A 147 -28.97 -16.71 -27.05
N PHE A 148 -28.84 -17.81 -27.79
CA PHE A 148 -29.93 -18.67 -28.27
C PHE A 148 -29.39 -20.09 -28.42
#